data_AF-A0A258UW31-F1
#
_entry.id   AF-A0A258UW31-F1
#
_cell.length_a   1.000
_cell.length_b   1.000
_cell.length_c   1.000
_cell.angle_alpha   90.00
_cell.angle_beta   90.00
_cell.angle_gamma   90.00
#
_symmetry.space_group_name_H-M   'P 1'
#
loop_
_entity.id
_entity.type
_entity.pdbx_description
1 polymer ?
#
loop_
_entity_poly.entity_id
_entity_poly.type
_entity_poly.pdbx_seq_one_letter_code
_entity_poly.pdbx_strand_id
1 'polypeptide(L)'
;MSDETSAARKVRALTNSSILIEPAPGADISCVSEDAQRIADLLKITVDFPFNGVKCRAVPGGSATQLADRQQREEARTTAPYFKLASSRVDGVGEGLSK
;
A
#
# COMPACT_ATOMS: atom_id res chain seq x y z
N MET A 1 3.55 -56.51 -12.84
CA MET A 1 4.43 -55.33 -12.89
C MET A 1 3.51 -54.15 -13.10
N SER A 2 3.47 -53.24 -12.13
CA SER A 2 2.43 -52.24 -11.95
C SER A 2 2.86 -50.93 -12.61
N ASP A 3 2.29 -50.60 -13.75
CA ASP A 3 2.44 -49.28 -14.35
C ASP A 3 1.34 -48.36 -13.79
N GLU A 4 1.59 -47.85 -12.59
CA GLU A 4 0.80 -46.80 -11.97
C GLU A 4 1.14 -45.48 -12.69
N THR A 5 0.42 -45.19 -13.77
CA THR A 5 0.56 -43.93 -14.50
C THR A 5 -0.08 -42.81 -13.67
N SER A 6 0.71 -42.25 -12.75
CA SER A 6 0.35 -41.08 -11.95
C SER A 6 0.16 -39.88 -12.88
N ALA A 7 -1.09 -39.67 -13.30
CA ALA A 7 -1.50 -38.50 -14.04
C ALA A 7 -1.35 -37.28 -13.13
N ALA A 8 -0.21 -36.59 -13.24
CA ALA A 8 0.05 -35.33 -12.58
C ALA A 8 -1.04 -34.32 -12.98
N ARG A 9 -2.06 -34.17 -12.12
CA ARG A 9 -3.10 -33.16 -12.24
C ARG A 9 -2.42 -31.80 -12.11
N LYS A 10 -2.17 -31.15 -13.25
CA LYS A 10 -1.68 -29.77 -13.31
C LYS A 10 -2.82 -28.85 -12.90
N VAL A 11 -3.01 -28.67 -11.59
CA VAL A 11 -3.98 -27.73 -11.03
C VAL A 11 -3.52 -26.33 -11.39
N ARG A 12 -4.05 -25.76 -12.48
CA ARG A 12 -3.94 -24.33 -12.75
C ARG A 12 -4.95 -23.62 -11.86
N ALA A 13 -4.48 -23.07 -10.73
CA ALA A 13 -5.26 -22.13 -9.95
C ALA A 13 -5.48 -20.86 -10.80
N LEU A 14 -6.62 -20.82 -11.49
CA LEU A 14 -7.15 -19.65 -12.17
C LEU A 14 -8.11 -18.96 -11.23
N THR A 15 -7.65 -18.09 -10.34
CA THR A 15 -8.55 -17.10 -9.76
C THR A 15 -7.81 -15.80 -9.46
N ASN A 16 -8.22 -14.73 -10.14
CA ASN A 16 -8.07 -13.35 -9.67
C ASN A 16 -8.92 -13.19 -8.39
N SER A 17 -8.57 -13.89 -7.31
CA SER A 17 -9.27 -13.77 -6.05
C SER A 17 -8.70 -12.56 -5.31
N SER A 18 -9.26 -11.38 -5.59
CA SER A 18 -9.06 -10.20 -4.77
C SER A 18 -10.39 -9.78 -4.18
N ILE A 19 -10.41 -9.45 -2.89
CA ILE A 19 -11.58 -8.85 -2.23
C ILE A 19 -11.25 -7.43 -1.77
N LEU A 20 -12.29 -6.61 -1.67
CA LEU A 20 -12.21 -5.27 -1.10
C LEU A 20 -12.87 -5.30 0.28
N ILE A 21 -12.19 -4.76 1.28
CA ILE A 21 -12.75 -4.57 2.62
C ILE A 21 -12.75 -3.07 2.92
N GLU A 22 -13.83 -2.58 3.52
CA GLU A 22 -13.95 -1.19 3.95
C GLU A 22 -13.77 -1.11 5.47
N PRO A 23 -12.71 -0.44 5.96
CA PRO A 23 -12.49 -0.25 7.39
C PRO A 23 -13.58 0.63 8.00
N ALA A 24 -13.96 0.32 9.24
CA ALA A 24 -14.88 1.17 9.98
C ALA A 24 -14.26 2.56 10.25
N PRO A 25 -15.06 3.64 10.29
CA PRO A 25 -14.57 4.95 10.69
C PRO A 25 -13.90 4.92 12.07
N GLY A 26 -12.70 5.47 12.18
CA GLY A 26 -11.92 5.48 13.43
C GLY A 26 -11.21 4.17 13.77
N ALA A 27 -11.20 3.17 12.86
CA ALA A 27 -10.42 1.96 13.03
C ALA A 27 -8.91 2.27 13.05
N ASP A 28 -8.15 1.49 13.82
CA ASP A 28 -6.69 1.56 13.85
C ASP A 28 -6.07 0.83 12.65
N ILE A 29 -5.11 1.45 11.97
CA ILE A 29 -4.48 0.87 10.77
C ILE A 29 -3.75 -0.44 11.07
N SER A 30 -3.19 -0.61 12.26
CA SER A 30 -2.47 -1.82 12.64
C SER A 30 -3.44 -2.99 12.73
N CYS A 31 -4.58 -2.80 13.41
CA CYS A 31 -5.64 -3.80 13.50
C CYS A 31 -6.22 -4.16 12.13
N VAL A 32 -6.52 -3.16 11.30
CA VAL A 32 -7.05 -3.39 9.95
C VAL A 32 -6.05 -4.15 9.08
N SER A 33 -4.76 -3.82 9.19
CA SER A 33 -3.68 -4.49 8.44
C SER A 33 -3.49 -5.92 8.91
N GLU A 34 -3.60 -6.21 10.20
CA GLU A 34 -3.56 -7.57 10.76
C GLU A 34 -4.73 -8.41 10.26
N ASP A 35 -5.94 -7.88 10.29
CA ASP A 35 -7.13 -8.58 9.81
C ASP A 35 -7.05 -8.84 8.31
N ALA A 36 -6.67 -7.83 7.51
CA ALA A 36 -6.48 -7.98 6.07
C ALA A 36 -5.40 -9.02 5.74
N GLN A 37 -4.27 -9.01 6.45
CA GLN A 37 -3.20 -9.98 6.26
C GLN A 37 -3.65 -11.40 6.67
N ARG A 38 -4.35 -11.54 7.80
CA ARG A 38 -4.91 -12.83 8.25
C ARG A 38 -5.89 -13.41 7.23
N ILE A 39 -6.78 -12.58 6.66
CA ILE A 39 -7.74 -13.00 5.63
C ILE A 39 -6.99 -13.40 4.34
N ALA A 40 -6.00 -12.61 3.92
CA ALA A 40 -5.17 -12.93 2.76
C ALA A 40 -4.46 -14.27 2.93
N ASP A 41 -3.91 -14.53 4.12
CA ASP A 41 -3.19 -15.77 4.42
C ASP A 41 -4.07 -17.00 4.54
N LEU A 42 -5.25 -16.87 5.15
CA LEU A 42 -6.20 -17.96 5.34
C LEU A 42 -6.82 -18.38 4.01
N LEU A 43 -7.26 -17.41 3.20
CA LEU A 43 -7.97 -17.68 1.96
C LEU A 43 -7.04 -17.79 0.75
N LYS A 44 -5.75 -17.46 0.91
CA LYS A 44 -4.75 -17.38 -0.18
C LYS A 44 -5.20 -16.43 -1.29
N ILE A 45 -5.76 -15.29 -0.89
CA ILE A 45 -6.29 -14.25 -1.78
C ILE A 45 -5.61 -12.90 -1.52
N THR A 46 -5.77 -11.96 -2.45
CA THR A 46 -5.38 -10.56 -2.21
C THR A 46 -6.52 -9.82 -1.51
N VAL A 47 -6.20 -8.97 -0.54
CA VAL A 47 -7.17 -8.11 0.14
C VAL A 47 -6.78 -6.66 -0.08
N ASP A 48 -7.59 -5.94 -0.84
CA ASP A 48 -7.47 -4.49 -0.99
C ASP A 48 -8.35 -3.81 0.08
N PHE A 49 -7.90 -2.69 0.65
CA PHE A 49 -8.73 -1.84 1.51
C PHE A 49 -8.28 -0.38 1.45
N PRO A 50 -9.20 0.59 1.40
CA PRO A 50 -8.85 2.00 1.51
C PRO A 50 -8.70 2.41 2.98
N PHE A 51 -7.68 3.20 3.30
CA PHE A 51 -7.50 3.77 4.65
C PHE A 51 -6.94 5.19 4.55
N ASN A 52 -7.64 6.17 5.12
CA ASN A 52 -7.29 7.61 5.06
C ASN A 52 -6.92 8.11 3.64
N GLY A 53 -7.65 7.64 2.62
CA GLY A 53 -7.41 8.02 1.22
C GLY A 53 -6.26 7.27 0.54
N VAL A 54 -5.54 6.40 1.26
CA VAL A 54 -4.49 5.54 0.71
C VAL A 54 -5.07 4.15 0.44
N LYS A 55 -4.79 3.60 -0.75
CA LYS A 55 -5.17 2.21 -1.07
C LYS A 55 -4.12 1.23 -0.55
N CYS A 56 -4.50 0.40 0.40
CA CYS A 56 -3.68 -0.67 0.96
C CYS A 56 -3.99 -2.01 0.29
N ARG A 57 -3.00 -2.90 0.26
CA ARG A 57 -3.09 -4.23 -0.35
C ARG A 57 -2.33 -5.28 0.46
N ALA A 58 -3.04 -6.20 1.07
CA ALA A 58 -2.48 -7.40 1.68
C ALA A 58 -2.43 -8.55 0.68
N VAL A 59 -1.30 -9.24 0.66
CA VAL A 59 -1.04 -10.41 -0.18
C VAL A 59 -0.69 -11.60 0.72
N PRO A 60 -0.98 -12.84 0.30
CA PRO A 60 -0.61 -14.02 1.07
C PRO A 60 0.91 -14.09 1.30
N GLY A 61 1.34 -14.35 2.53
CA GLY A 61 2.73 -14.35 2.97
C GLY A 61 3.33 -12.97 3.22
N GLY A 62 2.51 -11.91 3.16
CA GLY A 62 2.90 -10.54 3.48
C GLY A 62 3.07 -10.27 4.98
N SER A 63 3.29 -8.99 5.32
CA SER A 63 3.45 -8.55 6.70
C SER A 63 2.48 -7.40 7.00
N ALA A 64 1.64 -7.60 8.03
CA ALA A 64 0.73 -6.57 8.53
C ALA A 64 1.48 -5.31 9.00
N THR A 65 2.64 -5.49 9.66
CA THR A 65 3.48 -4.37 10.11
C THR A 65 3.99 -3.54 8.93
N GLN A 66 4.51 -4.19 7.88
CA GLN A 66 4.97 -3.48 6.69
C GLN A 66 3.83 -2.75 5.97
N LEU A 67 2.61 -3.29 6.02
CA LEU A 67 1.40 -2.66 5.50
C LEU A 67 1.06 -1.38 6.26
N ALA A 68 1.03 -1.44 7.59
CA ALA A 68 0.77 -0.29 8.44
C ALA A 68 1.86 0.78 8.29
N ASP A 69 3.14 0.39 8.35
CA ASP A 69 4.28 1.30 8.17
C ASP A 69 4.23 2.02 6.82
N ARG A 70 3.86 1.29 5.75
CA ARG A 70 3.73 1.86 4.41
C ARG A 70 2.57 2.86 4.35
N GLN A 71 1.42 2.54 4.93
CA GLN A 71 0.29 3.46 4.98
C GLN A 71 0.68 4.74 5.73
N GLN A 72 1.34 4.63 6.89
CA GLN A 72 1.72 5.78 7.70
C GLN A 72 2.71 6.71 6.96
N ARG A 73 3.63 6.14 6.16
CA ARG A 73 4.52 6.91 5.29
C ARG A 73 3.79 7.65 4.18
N GLU A 74 2.80 7.02 3.55
CA GLU A 74 2.00 7.65 2.49
C GLU A 74 1.07 8.74 3.05
N GLU A 75 0.52 8.54 4.25
CA GLU A 75 -0.24 9.55 4.98
C GLU A 75 0.63 10.76 5.33
N ALA A 76 1.86 10.54 5.82
CA ALA A 76 2.81 11.63 6.07
C ALA A 76 3.18 12.41 4.79
N ARG A 77 3.24 11.72 3.64
CA ARG A 77 3.53 12.35 2.33
C ARG A 77 2.37 13.19 1.81
N THR A 78 1.13 12.73 2.00
CA THR A 78 -0.08 13.43 1.55
C THR A 78 -0.48 14.57 2.49
N THR A 79 -0.06 14.50 3.76
CA THR A 79 -0.32 15.52 4.80
C THR A 79 0.86 16.50 4.96
N ALA A 80 1.99 16.27 4.28
CA ALA A 80 3.12 17.20 4.29
C ALA A 80 2.64 18.58 3.78
N PRO A 81 2.79 19.65 4.59
CA PRO A 81 2.20 20.93 4.26
C PRO A 81 2.81 21.47 2.98
N TYR A 82 1.93 21.99 2.14
CA TYR A 82 2.18 22.86 1.01
C TYR A 82 2.91 24.14 1.47
N PHE A 83 4.16 24.02 1.96
CA PHE A 83 4.91 25.13 2.57
C PHE A 83 6.31 25.29 1.97
N LYS A 84 6.54 24.80 0.75
CA LYS A 84 7.85 24.96 0.10
C LYS A 84 7.80 25.26 -1.39
N LEU A 85 6.93 26.21 -1.80
CA LEU A 85 7.02 26.83 -3.13
C LEU A 85 6.91 28.37 -3.13
N ALA A 86 6.98 29.04 -1.97
CA ALA A 86 7.18 30.49 -1.90
C ALA A 86 8.62 30.83 -1.48
N SER A 87 9.59 30.48 -2.32
CA SER A 87 10.95 31.05 -2.28
C SER A 87 11.58 30.95 -3.66
N SER A 88 10.95 31.60 -4.63
CA SER A 88 11.64 31.97 -5.87
C SER A 88 12.28 33.34 -5.66
N ARG A 89 13.61 33.32 -5.55
CA ARG A 89 14.56 34.34 -6.02
C ARG A 89 14.11 35.79 -5.97
N VAL A 90 14.64 36.53 -4.99
CA VAL A 90 15.16 37.87 -5.28
C VAL A 90 16.51 37.67 -5.98
N ASP A 91 16.49 37.62 -7.31
CA ASP A 91 17.71 37.75 -8.10
C ASP A 91 18.27 39.16 -7.88
N GLY A 92 19.51 39.22 -7.40
CA GLY A 92 20.27 40.45 -7.34
C GLY A 92 20.48 40.99 -8.76
N VAL A 93 20.07 42.23 -8.96
CA VAL A 93 20.66 43.17 -9.92
C VAL A 93 21.14 44.31 -9.02
N GLY A 94 22.44 44.45 -8.77
CA GLY A 94 23.44 44.76 -9.77
C GLY A 94 23.68 46.26 -9.69
N GLU A 95 24.87 46.63 -9.24
CA GLU A 95 25.37 48.00 -9.04
C GLU A 95 25.04 48.98 -10.19
N GLY A 96 24.83 50.24 -9.81
CA GLY A 96 24.69 51.37 -10.73
C GLY A 96 25.00 52.69 -10.03
N LEU A 97 26.25 52.85 -9.59
CA LEU A 97 26.84 54.13 -9.21
C LEU A 97 27.11 54.97 -10.47
N SER A 98 26.99 56.30 -10.33
CA SER A 98 27.28 57.41 -11.28
C SER A 98 26.01 58.00 -11.92
N LYS A 99 25.68 59.28 -11.76
CA LYS A 99 26.50 60.49 -11.58
C LYS A 99 25.84 61.47 -10.60
#